data_AF-A0A448Y005-F1
#
_entry.id   AF-A0A448Y005-F1
#
_cell.length_a   1.000
_cell.length_b   1.000
_cell.length_c   1.000
_cell.angle_alpha   90.00
_cell.angle_beta   90.00
_cell.angle_gamma   90.00
#
_symmetry.space_group_name_H-M   'P 1'
#
loop_
_entity.id
_entity.type
_entity.pdbx_description
1 polymer ?
#
loop_
_entity_poly.entity_id
_entity_poly.type
_entity_poly.pdbx_seq_one_letter_code
_entity_poly.pdbx_strand_id
1 'polypeptide(L)'
;MEQVEVKKVSAGTVYKLFAIGLTVGFLPLFVLFGILGAFGMEALTWNEQPVTGIKAIFVGPLMAVFMSLIFTAIIGSVCAFGLWIFSFFKPLKIEFTINEVSQ
;
A
#
# COMPACT_ATOMS: atom_id res chain seq x y z
N MET A 1 21.26 -5.09 12.44
CA MET A 1 20.30 -5.77 11.56
C MET A 1 20.33 -7.22 11.95
N GLU A 2 19.23 -7.75 12.45
CA GLU A 2 19.13 -9.17 12.81
C GLU A 2 18.45 -9.92 11.67
N GLN A 3 18.85 -11.18 11.48
CA GLN A 3 18.24 -12.08 10.51
C GLN A 3 17.54 -13.21 11.26
N VAL A 4 16.29 -13.51 10.89
CA VAL A 4 15.63 -14.73 11.35
C VAL A 4 15.24 -15.58 10.16
N GLU A 5 15.45 -16.88 10.30
CA GLU A 5 15.06 -17.86 9.31
C GLU A 5 13.63 -18.33 9.63
N VAL A 6 12.69 -18.00 8.75
CA VAL A 6 11.29 -18.39 8.88
C VAL A 6 10.90 -19.37 7.79
N LYS A 7 10.06 -20.35 8.13
CA LYS A 7 9.53 -21.28 7.12
C LYS A 7 8.64 -20.57 6.09
N LYS A 8 7.83 -19.61 6.54
CA LYS A 8 6.93 -18.83 5.69
C LYS A 8 6.55 -17.51 6.34
N VAL A 9 6.28 -16.50 5.52
CA VAL A 9 5.57 -15.29 5.94
C VAL A 9 4.07 -15.57 5.91
N SER A 10 3.35 -15.20 6.96
CA SER A 10 1.89 -15.39 6.98
C SER A 10 1.22 -14.46 5.94
N ALA A 11 0.14 -14.92 5.31
CA ALA A 11 -0.64 -14.08 4.39
C ALA A 11 -1.08 -12.78 5.07
N GLY A 12 -1.53 -12.84 6.33
CA GLY A 12 -1.91 -11.66 7.12
C GLY A 12 -0.77 -10.63 7.24
N THR A 13 0.48 -11.07 7.43
CA THR A 13 1.64 -10.18 7.44
C THR A 13 1.85 -9.53 6.07
N VAL A 14 1.75 -10.29 4.98
CA VAL A 14 1.88 -9.77 3.61
C VAL A 14 0.83 -8.68 3.35
N TYR A 15 -0.45 -8.97 3.63
CA TYR A 15 -1.53 -8.01 3.48
C TYR A 15 -1.33 -6.77 4.34
N LYS A 16 -0.85 -6.93 5.58
CA LYS A 16 -0.55 -5.80 6.47
C LYS A 16 0.54 -4.89 5.90
N LEU A 17 1.62 -5.47 5.39
CA LEU A 17 2.72 -4.72 4.78
C LEU A 17 2.26 -3.95 3.55
N PHE A 18 1.52 -4.60 2.64
CA PHE A 18 0.98 -3.92 1.45
C PHE A 18 -0.05 -2.85 1.83
N ALA A 19 -1.00 -3.13 2.72
CA ALA A 19 -2.04 -2.18 3.09
C ALA A 19 -1.44 -0.91 3.69
N ILE A 20 -0.49 -1.05 4.63
CA ILE A 20 0.17 0.10 5.27
C ILE A 20 1.06 0.82 4.26
N GLY A 21 1.95 0.09 3.58
CA GLY A 21 2.91 0.70 2.65
C GLY A 21 2.23 1.43 1.49
N LEU A 22 1.23 0.81 0.88
CA LEU A 22 0.48 1.42 -0.22
C LEU A 22 -0.40 2.57 0.25
N THR A 23 -1.07 2.46 1.40
CA THR A 23 -1.90 3.57 1.90
C THR A 23 -1.04 4.77 2.28
N VAL A 24 0.02 4.56 3.04
CA VAL A 24 0.92 5.64 3.47
C VAL A 24 1.67 6.24 2.29
N GLY A 25 2.03 5.43 1.28
CA GLY A 25 2.69 5.90 0.06
C GLY A 25 1.75 6.66 -0.88
N PHE A 26 0.52 6.17 -1.09
CA PHE A 26 -0.45 6.82 -1.97
C PHE A 26 -1.06 8.07 -1.37
N LEU A 27 -1.24 8.14 -0.05
CA LEU A 27 -1.88 9.29 0.59
C LEU A 27 -1.23 10.65 0.21
N PRO A 28 0.09 10.88 0.35
CA PRO A 28 0.69 12.16 -0.02
C PRO A 28 0.61 12.43 -1.54
N LEU A 29 0.73 11.39 -2.38
CA LEU A 29 0.64 11.52 -3.83
C LEU A 29 -0.76 11.97 -4.27
N PHE A 30 -1.80 11.34 -3.74
CA PHE A 30 -3.17 11.66 -4.09
C PHE A 30 -3.68 12.94 -3.41
N VAL A 31 -3.14 13.29 -2.24
CA VAL A 31 -3.33 14.63 -1.65
C VAL A 31 -2.77 15.70 -2.59
N LEU A 32 -1.56 15.50 -3.13
CA LEU A 32 -0.99 16.40 -4.13
C LEU A 32 -1.91 16.51 -5.35
N PHE A 33 -2.38 15.39 -5.92
CA PHE A 33 -3.33 15.41 -7.03
C PHE A 33 -4.65 16.13 -6.70
N GLY A 34 -5.16 15.97 -5.47
CA GLY A 34 -6.33 16.71 -4.99
C GLY A 34 -6.10 18.21 -4.93
N ILE A 35 -4.92 18.66 -4.48
CA ILE A 35 -4.53 20.07 -4.47
C ILE A 35 -4.43 20.60 -5.90
N LEU A 36 -3.76 19.88 -6.79
CA LEU A 36 -3.62 20.27 -8.20
C LEU A 36 -4.99 20.34 -8.90
N GLY A 37 -5.88 19.39 -8.60
CA GLY A 37 -7.27 19.41 -9.06
C GLY A 37 -8.05 20.61 -8.54
N ALA A 38 -7.78 21.05 -7.31
CA ALA A 38 -8.40 22.26 -6.77
C ALA A 38 -7.99 23.53 -7.52
N PHE A 39 -6.79 23.57 -8.08
CA PHE A 39 -6.31 24.63 -8.98
C PHE A 39 -6.81 24.48 -10.44
N GLY A 40 -7.64 23.48 -10.73
CA GLY A 40 -8.23 23.27 -12.04
C GLY A 40 -7.42 22.35 -12.96
N MET A 41 -6.36 21.70 -12.48
CA MET A 41 -5.65 20.70 -13.28
C MET A 41 -6.42 19.37 -13.32
N GLU A 42 -6.42 18.69 -14.46
CA GLU A 42 -7.11 17.41 -14.65
C GLU A 42 -6.29 16.22 -14.10
N ALA A 43 -5.89 16.31 -12.82
CA ALA A 43 -5.05 15.31 -12.16
C ALA A 43 -5.83 14.12 -11.58
N LEU A 44 -7.15 14.25 -11.41
CA LEU A 44 -8.05 13.22 -10.87
C LEU A 44 -9.24 13.06 -11.81
N THR A 45 -9.65 11.81 -12.01
CA THR A 45 -10.83 11.46 -12.83
C THR A 45 -11.75 10.55 -12.04
N TRP A 46 -13.05 10.82 -12.09
CA TRP A 46 -14.10 10.02 -11.48
C TRP A 46 -15.24 9.82 -12.47
N ASN A 47 -15.61 8.56 -12.75
CA ASN A 47 -16.60 8.22 -13.78
C ASN A 47 -16.29 8.91 -15.14
N GLU A 48 -15.04 8.81 -15.58
CA GLU A 48 -14.55 9.44 -16.83
C GLU A 48 -14.64 10.97 -16.89
N GLN A 49 -14.99 11.64 -15.78
CA GLN A 49 -15.04 13.09 -15.69
C GLN A 49 -13.89 13.62 -14.82
N PRO A 50 -13.18 14.68 -15.26
CA PRO A 50 -12.16 15.30 -14.44
C PRO A 50 -12.78 15.91 -13.17
N VAL A 51 -12.16 15.65 -12.02
CA VAL A 51 -12.59 16.21 -10.73
C VAL A 51 -11.74 17.43 -10.42
N THR A 52 -12.34 18.61 -10.54
CA THR A 52 -11.68 19.90 -10.30
C THR A 52 -12.34 20.70 -9.18
N GLY A 53 -11.67 21.77 -8.75
CA GLY A 53 -12.13 22.66 -7.68
C GLY A 53 -12.06 22.01 -6.30
N ILE A 54 -12.76 22.60 -5.33
CA ILE A 54 -12.61 22.22 -3.91
C ILE A 54 -12.95 20.74 -3.62
N LYS A 55 -13.76 20.11 -4.48
CA LYS A 55 -14.11 18.69 -4.37
C LYS A 55 -12.90 17.78 -4.54
N ALA A 56 -11.90 18.20 -5.35
CA ALA A 56 -10.68 17.43 -5.58
C ALA A 56 -9.88 17.20 -4.30
N ILE A 57 -9.92 18.13 -3.33
CA ILE A 57 -9.24 18.01 -2.02
C ILE A 57 -9.76 16.80 -1.23
N PHE A 58 -11.05 16.50 -1.31
CA PHE A 58 -11.66 15.35 -0.63
C PHE A 58 -11.55 14.07 -1.45
N VAL A 59 -11.68 14.17 -2.77
CA VAL A 59 -11.62 13.01 -3.68
C VAL A 59 -10.20 12.43 -3.73
N GLY A 60 -9.14 13.24 -3.62
CA GLY A 60 -7.76 12.77 -3.59
C GLY A 60 -7.52 11.71 -2.50
N PRO A 61 -7.63 12.03 -1.20
CA PRO A 61 -7.46 11.07 -0.11
C PRO A 61 -8.37 9.83 -0.23
N LEU A 62 -9.62 10.01 -0.68
CA LEU A 62 -10.54 8.90 -0.90
C LEU A 62 -10.01 7.94 -1.99
N MET A 63 -9.52 8.48 -3.10
CA MET A 63 -8.89 7.71 -4.17
C MET A 63 -7.60 7.02 -3.71
N ALA A 64 -6.83 7.64 -2.82
CA ALA A 64 -5.64 7.02 -2.22
C ALA A 64 -6.00 5.72 -1.49
N VAL A 65 -7.02 5.76 -0.63
CA VAL A 65 -7.51 4.59 0.12
C VAL A 65 -8.11 3.56 -0.83
N PHE A 66 -8.89 4.00 -1.82
CA PHE A 66 -9.50 3.09 -2.77
C PHE A 66 -8.45 2.35 -3.62
N MET A 67 -7.44 3.06 -4.13
CA MET A 67 -6.34 2.43 -4.85
C MET A 67 -5.49 1.54 -3.96
N SER A 68 -5.19 1.95 -2.73
CA SER A 68 -4.40 1.11 -1.84
C SER A 68 -5.11 -0.21 -1.54
N LEU A 69 -6.43 -0.21 -1.36
CA LEU A 69 -7.23 -1.41 -1.17
C LEU A 69 -7.19 -2.34 -2.38
N ILE A 70 -7.42 -1.82 -3.59
CA ILE A 70 -7.38 -2.63 -4.83
C ILE A 70 -6.00 -3.24 -5.03
N PHE A 71 -4.94 -2.44 -4.90
CA PHE A 71 -3.57 -2.92 -5.08
C PHE A 71 -3.18 -3.91 -3.98
N THR A 72 -3.61 -3.69 -2.73
CA THR A 72 -3.41 -4.67 -1.65
C THR A 72 -4.14 -5.97 -1.95
N ALA A 73 -5.38 -5.93 -2.44
CA ALA A 73 -6.13 -7.14 -2.77
C ALA A 73 -5.44 -7.94 -3.89
N ILE A 74 -5.03 -7.28 -4.97
CA ILE A 74 -4.43 -7.94 -6.14
C ILE A 74 -2.98 -8.35 -5.85
N ILE A 75 -2.11 -7.38 -5.55
CA ILE A 75 -0.68 -7.63 -5.36
C ILE A 75 -0.45 -8.43 -4.07
N GLY A 76 -1.19 -8.14 -3.01
CA GLY A 76 -1.13 -8.92 -1.77
C GLY A 76 -1.53 -10.38 -1.98
N SER A 77 -2.57 -10.66 -2.79
CA SER A 77 -2.92 -12.04 -3.15
C SER A 77 -1.81 -12.74 -3.92
N VAL A 78 -1.29 -12.10 -4.97
CA VAL A 78 -0.21 -12.66 -5.80
C VAL A 78 1.04 -12.92 -4.96
N CYS A 79 1.46 -11.97 -4.13
CA CYS A 79 2.61 -12.14 -3.25
C CYS A 79 2.38 -13.20 -2.17
N ALA A 80 1.23 -13.20 -1.49
CA ALA A 80 0.93 -14.19 -0.47
C ALA A 80 0.91 -15.61 -1.05
N PHE A 81 0.31 -15.79 -2.22
CA PHE A 81 0.28 -17.06 -2.93
C PHE A 81 1.68 -17.49 -3.40
N GLY A 82 2.45 -16.57 -4.00
CA GLY A 82 3.83 -16.83 -4.42
C GLY A 82 4.75 -17.23 -3.28
N LEU A 83 4.66 -16.54 -2.14
CA LEU A 83 5.43 -16.88 -0.94
C LEU A 83 4.98 -18.20 -0.31
N TRP A 84 3.68 -18.52 -0.39
CA TRP A 84 3.18 -19.82 0.03
C TRP A 84 3.75 -20.96 -0.83
N ILE A 85 3.76 -20.80 -2.17
CA ILE A 85 4.42 -21.75 -3.08
C ILE A 85 5.91 -21.86 -2.77
N PHE A 86 6.58 -20.73 -2.55
CA PHE A 86 8.01 -20.70 -2.27
C PHE A 86 8.37 -21.46 -0.98
N SER A 87 7.47 -21.46 0.01
CA SER A 87 7.69 -22.14 1.30
C SER A 87 7.87 -23.66 1.19
N PHE A 88 7.50 -24.27 0.06
CA PHE A 88 7.76 -25.69 -0.21
C PHE A 88 9.20 -25.97 -0.65
N PHE A 89 9.93 -24.97 -1.14
CA PHE A 89 11.27 -25.16 -1.69
C PHE A 89 12.35 -24.86 -0.66
N LYS A 90 12.27 -23.70 0.01
CA LYS A 90 13.29 -23.24 0.96
C LYS A 90 12.70 -22.34 2.05
N PRO A 91 13.29 -22.35 3.27
CA PRO A 91 13.02 -21.34 4.27
C PRO A 91 13.49 -19.96 3.80
N LEU A 92 12.88 -18.92 4.36
CA LEU A 92 13.09 -17.53 3.99
C LEU A 92 13.87 -16.83 5.10
N LYS A 93 14.97 -16.17 4.74
CA LYS A 93 15.75 -15.34 5.68
C LYS A 93 15.24 -13.91 5.59
N ILE A 94 14.73 -13.39 6.71
CA ILE A 94 14.17 -12.03 6.78
C ILE A 94 15.05 -11.20 7.67
N GLU A 95 15.48 -10.04 7.17
CA GLU A 95 16.19 -9.04 7.94
C GLU A 95 15.19 -8.07 8.58
N PHE A 96 15.36 -7.77 9.87
CA PHE A 96 14.58 -6.75 10.56
C PHE A 96 15.42 -6.00 11.59
N THR A 97 14.90 -4.83 11.97
CA THR A 97 15.44 -4.00 13.05
C THR A 97 14.53 -4.15 14.26
N ILE A 98 15.06 -4.66 15.36
CA ILE A 98 14.37 -4.71 16.64
C ILE A 98 14.51 -3.34 17.31
N ASN A 99 13.41 -2.81 17.82
CA ASN A 99 13.46 -1.68 18.74
C ASN A 99 13.55 -2.22 20.17
N GLU A 100 14.52 -1.76 20.96
CA GLU A 100 14.53 -2.04 22.40
C GLU A 100 13.32 -1.35 23.03
N VAL A 101 12.45 -2.14 23.65
CA VAL A 101 11.32 -1.61 24.41
C VAL A 101 11.91 -1.01 25.68
N SER A 102 12.07 0.32 25.72
CA SER A 102 12.39 1.03 26.96
C SER A 102 11.27 0.74 27.97
N GLN A 103 11.59 -0.08 28.96
CA GLN A 103 10.70 -0.45 30.08
C GLN A 103 10.36 0.78 30.92
#